data_AF-A0A653I9L9-F1
#
_entry.id   AF-A0A653I9L9-F1
#
_cell.length_a   1.000
_cell.length_b   1.000
_cell.length_c   1.000
_cell.angle_alpha   90.00
_cell.angle_beta   90.00
_cell.angle_gamma   90.00
#
_symmetry.space_group_name_H-M   'P 1'
#
loop_
_entity.id
_entity.type
_entity.pdbx_description
1 polymer ?
#
loop_
_entity_poly.entity_id
_entity_poly.type
_entity_poly.pdbx_seq_one_letter_code
_entity_poly.pdbx_strand_id
1 'polypeptide(L)'
;MQVHWLELGPNDTGVLTASPKLLELPEKATVEQALDAIGFSAERISSLLNQRAVAVYGLYATPGMLLHPGDRIEILDSLCFDPMESRRRRARHKVLTKRQKELARYERRSRKQSKTTT
;
A
#
# COMPACT_ATOMS: atom_id res chain seq x y z
N MET A 1 27.04 8.17 -5.65
CA MET A 1 26.19 8.36 -4.48
C MET A 1 25.34 7.11 -4.31
N GLN A 2 25.13 6.74 -3.05
CA GLN A 2 24.39 5.53 -2.70
C GLN A 2 22.92 5.85 -2.54
N VAL A 3 22.08 5.13 -3.27
CA VAL A 3 20.64 5.08 -3.07
C VAL A 3 20.23 3.63 -2.91
N HIS A 4 18.99 3.40 -2.51
CA HIS A 4 18.41 2.08 -2.39
C HIS A 4 17.17 1.97 -3.25
N TRP A 5 16.81 0.76 -3.66
CA TRP A 5 15.56 0.52 -4.36
C TRP A 5 14.91 -0.79 -3.95
N LEU A 6 13.59 -0.85 -4.09
CA LEU A 6 12.82 -2.08 -3.94
C LEU A 6 11.65 -2.09 -4.92
N GLU A 7 11.19 -3.28 -5.24
CA GLU A 7 9.99 -3.51 -6.03
C GLU A 7 8.98 -4.25 -5.17
N LEU A 8 7.81 -3.65 -5.00
CA LEU A 8 6.70 -4.25 -4.28
C LEU A 8 6.00 -5.24 -5.20
N GLY A 9 5.82 -6.47 -4.71
CA GLY A 9 5.14 -7.52 -5.44
C GLY A 9 3.69 -7.73 -4.98
N PRO A 10 2.88 -8.47 -5.75
CA PRO A 10 1.48 -8.78 -5.42
C PRO A 10 1.31 -9.63 -4.15
N ASN A 11 2.38 -10.25 -3.68
CA ASN A 11 2.40 -11.02 -2.43
C ASN A 11 2.82 -10.19 -1.22
N ASP A 12 3.22 -8.92 -1.39
CA ASP A 12 3.55 -8.06 -0.27
C ASP A 12 2.28 -7.64 0.46
N THR A 13 2.19 -8.03 1.73
CA THR A 13 1.00 -7.82 2.57
C THR A 13 0.81 -6.36 3.04
N GLY A 14 1.44 -5.42 2.35
CA GLY A 14 1.52 -4.01 2.74
C GLY A 14 2.55 -3.72 3.85
N VAL A 15 3.35 -4.72 4.22
CA VAL A 15 4.49 -4.58 5.12
C VAL A 15 5.77 -4.85 4.32
N LEU A 16 6.72 -3.92 4.36
CA LEU A 16 8.02 -4.07 3.70
C LEU A 16 8.82 -5.19 4.37
N THR A 17 8.72 -6.41 3.84
CA THR A 17 9.52 -7.56 4.28
C THR A 17 10.79 -7.73 3.47
N ALA A 18 10.85 -7.18 2.26
CA ALA A 18 12.04 -7.21 1.42
C ALA A 18 13.05 -6.15 1.85
N SER A 19 14.33 -6.54 1.98
CA SER A 19 15.42 -5.58 2.15
C SER A 19 15.67 -4.85 0.83
N PRO A 20 15.74 -3.52 0.83
CA PRO A 20 16.02 -2.76 -0.39
C PRO A 20 17.47 -3.02 -0.85
N LYS A 21 17.67 -2.98 -2.17
CA LYS A 21 18.95 -3.23 -2.84
C LYS A 21 19.72 -1.92 -3.00
N LEU A 22 21.03 -1.96 -2.78
CA LEU A 22 21.91 -0.81 -3.01
C LEU A 22 22.07 -0.53 -4.51
N LEU A 23 22.11 0.75 -4.89
CA LEU A 23 22.39 1.24 -6.23
C LEU A 23 23.34 2.44 -6.16
N GLU A 24 24.42 2.37 -6.93
CA GLU A 24 25.39 3.46 -7.05
C GLU A 24 25.06 4.30 -8.28
N LEU A 25 24.92 5.61 -8.08
CA LEU A 25 24.57 6.57 -9.14
C LEU A 25 25.53 7.76 -9.17
N PRO A 26 25.68 8.46 -10.30
CA PRO A 26 26.32 9.77 -10.32
C PRO A 26 25.67 10.76 -9.33
N GLU A 27 26.41 11.77 -8.89
CA GLU A 27 25.79 12.86 -8.14
C GLU A 27 24.72 13.56 -8.97
N LYS A 28 23.62 13.96 -8.30
CA LYS A 28 22.48 14.63 -8.93
C LYS A 28 21.79 13.79 -10.02
N ALA A 29 21.88 12.46 -9.93
CA ALA A 29 21.10 11.58 -10.79
C ALA A 29 19.60 11.78 -10.58
N THR A 30 18.82 11.64 -11.65
CA THR A 30 17.35 11.70 -11.58
C THR A 30 16.73 10.33 -11.30
N VAL A 31 15.46 10.31 -10.90
CA VAL A 31 14.69 9.07 -10.78
C VAL A 31 14.66 8.29 -12.10
N GLU A 32 14.47 8.95 -13.24
CA GLU A 32 14.49 8.29 -14.55
C GLU A 32 15.84 7.61 -14.83
N GLN A 33 16.96 8.29 -14.55
CA GLN A 33 18.30 7.72 -14.69
C GLN A 33 18.56 6.56 -13.73
N ALA A 34 17.99 6.60 -12.52
CA ALA A 34 18.09 5.50 -11.58
C ALA A 34 17.32 4.26 -12.07
N LEU A 35 16.13 4.44 -12.64
CA LEU A 35 15.35 3.33 -13.20
C LEU A 35 16.02 2.72 -14.43
N ASP A 36 16.68 3.54 -15.25
CA ASP A 36 17.52 3.08 -16.35
C ASP A 36 18.73 2.27 -15.84
N ALA A 37 19.42 2.77 -14.80
CA ALA A 37 20.54 2.06 -14.17
C ALA A 37 20.14 0.74 -13.49
N ILE A 38 18.87 0.59 -13.06
CA ILE A 38 18.31 -0.67 -12.56
C ILE A 38 18.10 -1.69 -13.71
N GLY A 39 18.02 -1.23 -14.95
CA GLY A 39 17.85 -2.06 -16.14
C GLY A 39 16.40 -2.17 -16.64
N PHE A 40 15.54 -1.21 -16.31
CA PHE A 40 14.20 -1.15 -16.90
C PHE A 40 14.23 -0.56 -18.32
N SER A 41 13.38 -1.08 -19.21
CA SER A 41 13.27 -0.52 -20.56
C SER A 41 12.61 0.86 -20.52
N ALA A 42 12.90 1.70 -21.52
CA ALA A 42 12.32 3.04 -21.63
C ALA A 42 10.77 3.02 -21.60
N GLU A 43 10.15 2.02 -22.24
CA GLU A 43 8.69 1.85 -22.22
C GLU A 43 8.17 1.54 -20.82
N ARG A 44 8.88 0.68 -20.08
CA ARG A 44 8.54 0.34 -18.69
C ARG A 44 8.69 1.55 -17.78
N ILE A 45 9.78 2.30 -17.91
CA ILE A 45 10.04 3.52 -17.13
C ILE A 45 8.93 4.55 -17.34
N SER A 46 8.60 4.82 -18.60
CA SER A 46 7.53 5.75 -18.98
C SER A 46 6.18 5.30 -18.40
N SER A 47 5.85 4.01 -18.52
CA SER A 47 4.63 3.43 -17.95
C SER A 47 4.55 3.61 -16.43
N LEU A 48 5.61 3.25 -15.70
CA LEU A 48 5.66 3.36 -14.24
C LEU A 48 5.48 4.81 -13.76
N LEU A 49 6.17 5.76 -14.38
CA LEU A 49 6.11 7.18 -14.00
C LEU A 49 4.74 7.78 -14.33
N ASN A 50 4.17 7.46 -15.49
CA ASN A 50 2.83 7.92 -15.89
C ASN A 50 1.72 7.37 -14.97
N GLN A 51 1.87 6.14 -14.50
CA GLN A 51 0.92 5.49 -13.59
C GLN A 51 1.13 5.87 -12.12
N ARG A 52 2.12 6.73 -11.82
CA ARG A 52 2.52 7.05 -10.43
C ARG A 52 2.87 5.80 -9.62
N ALA A 53 3.52 4.83 -10.28
CA ALA A 53 3.96 3.57 -9.69
C ALA A 53 5.41 3.64 -9.17
N VAL A 54 5.98 4.83 -9.04
CA VAL A 54 7.31 5.06 -8.48
C VAL A 54 7.20 6.10 -7.38
N ALA A 55 7.81 5.83 -6.22
CA ALA A 55 7.91 6.75 -5.12
C ALA A 55 9.34 6.84 -4.57
N VAL A 56 9.67 7.98 -3.97
CA VAL A 56 10.85 8.15 -3.12
C VAL A 56 10.33 8.41 -1.70
N TYR A 57 10.62 7.50 -0.76
CA TYR A 57 10.11 7.55 0.61
C TYR A 57 8.58 7.81 0.70
N GLY A 58 7.78 7.06 -0.08
CA GLY A 58 6.32 7.20 -0.11
C GLY A 58 5.77 8.44 -0.82
N LEU A 59 6.62 9.31 -1.38
CA LEU A 59 6.20 10.44 -2.21
C LEU A 59 6.33 10.08 -3.70
N TYR A 60 5.25 10.27 -4.47
CA TYR A 60 5.27 9.99 -5.91
C TYR A 60 6.40 10.73 -6.62
N ALA A 61 7.21 9.98 -7.35
CA ALA A 61 8.36 10.50 -8.06
C ALA A 61 7.96 11.07 -9.42
N THR A 62 8.69 12.11 -9.84
CA THR A 62 8.63 12.62 -11.22
C THR A 62 9.91 12.20 -11.96
N PRO A 63 9.89 12.16 -13.31
CA PRO A 63 11.06 11.72 -14.09
C PRO A 63 12.34 12.51 -13.77
N GLY A 64 12.21 13.84 -13.66
CA GLY A 64 13.32 14.76 -13.37
C GLY A 64 13.60 15.00 -11.89
N MET A 65 12.95 14.26 -10.98
CA MET A 65 13.22 14.40 -9.55
C MET A 65 14.67 14.00 -9.26
N LEU A 66 15.44 14.91 -8.66
CA LEU A 66 16.81 14.65 -8.25
C LEU A 66 16.83 13.73 -7.03
N LEU A 67 17.71 12.75 -7.06
CA LEU A 67 17.97 11.86 -5.95
C LEU A 67 19.08 12.41 -5.05
N HIS A 68 18.99 12.07 -3.77
CA HIS A 68 19.96 12.39 -2.75
C HIS A 68 20.58 11.12 -2.15
N PRO A 69 21.79 11.20 -1.57
CA PRO A 69 22.39 10.07 -0.87
C PRO A 69 21.47 9.54 0.23
N GLY A 70 21.25 8.23 0.23
CA GLY A 70 20.37 7.56 1.18
C GLY A 70 18.90 7.48 0.74
N ASP A 71 18.52 8.03 -0.41
CA ASP A 71 17.15 7.89 -0.93
C ASP A 71 16.77 6.44 -1.18
N ARG A 72 15.48 6.14 -0.98
CA ARG A 72 14.90 4.84 -1.33
C ARG A 72 13.82 4.99 -2.39
N ILE A 73 14.07 4.37 -3.53
CA ILE A 73 13.15 4.25 -4.66
C ILE A 73 12.24 3.04 -4.44
N GLU A 74 10.95 3.24 -4.55
CA GLU A 74 9.91 2.24 -4.28
C GLU A 74 9.08 2.07 -5.55
N ILE A 75 9.17 0.91 -6.19
CA ILE A 75 8.28 0.54 -7.30
C ILE A 75 7.01 -0.03 -6.69
N LEU A 76 5.91 0.69 -6.83
CA LEU A 76 4.62 0.40 -6.22
C LEU A 76 3.83 -0.60 -7.07
N ASP A 77 3.15 -1.52 -6.39
CA ASP A 77 2.22 -2.43 -7.06
C ASP A 77 0.86 -1.75 -7.33
N SER A 78 0.11 -2.32 -8.27
CA SER A 78 -1.25 -1.89 -8.58
C SER A 78 -2.19 -2.14 -7.40
N LEU A 79 -3.19 -1.25 -7.26
CA LEU A 79 -4.24 -1.44 -6.27
C LEU A 79 -5.03 -2.73 -6.58
N CYS A 80 -5.02 -3.67 -5.63
CA CYS A 80 -5.79 -4.91 -5.73
C CYS A 80 -7.31 -4.71 -5.53
N PHE A 81 -7.73 -3.59 -4.92
CA PHE A 81 -9.13 -3.23 -4.72
C PHE A 81 -9.33 -1.72 -4.79
N ASP A 82 -10.51 -1.29 -5.26
CA ASP A 82 -10.93 0.11 -5.15
C ASP A 82 -10.99 0.54 -3.66
N PRO A 83 -10.30 1.63 -3.27
CA PRO A 83 -10.27 2.08 -1.88
C PRO A 83 -11.64 2.46 -1.32
N MET A 84 -12.52 3.05 -2.15
CA MET A 84 -13.84 3.48 -1.70
C MET A 84 -14.79 2.31 -1.49
N GLU A 85 -14.75 1.32 -2.37
CA GLU A 85 -15.52 0.09 -2.24
C GLU A 85 -15.05 -0.72 -1.02
N SER A 86 -13.74 -0.83 -0.79
CA SER A 86 -13.18 -1.44 0.43
C SER A 86 -13.66 -0.71 1.70
N ARG A 87 -13.67 0.62 1.70
CA ARG A 87 -14.24 1.44 2.80
C ARG A 87 -15.73 1.16 3.00
N ARG A 88 -16.50 1.09 1.91
CA ARG A 88 -17.95 0.83 1.93
C ARG A 88 -18.27 -0.57 2.50
N ARG A 89 -17.53 -1.59 2.07
CA ARG A 89 -17.63 -2.95 2.61
C ARG A 89 -17.37 -2.99 4.11
N ARG A 90 -16.29 -2.34 4.58
CA ARG A 90 -15.98 -2.25 6.01
C ARG A 90 -17.06 -1.52 6.81
N ALA A 91 -17.64 -0.45 6.27
CA ALA A 91 -18.74 0.26 6.92
C ALA A 91 -20.00 -0.61 7.05
N ARG A 92 -20.41 -1.28 5.96
CA ARG A 92 -21.55 -2.22 5.97
C ARG A 92 -21.32 -3.36 6.96
N HIS A 93 -20.13 -3.95 6.96
CA HIS A 93 -19.77 -5.01 7.90
C HIS A 93 -19.89 -4.56 9.35
N LYS A 94 -19.38 -3.36 9.70
CA LYS A 94 -19.53 -2.79 11.05
C LYS A 94 -20.99 -2.66 11.48
N VAL A 95 -21.87 -2.19 10.59
CA VAL A 95 -23.32 -2.06 10.87
C VAL A 95 -23.96 -3.42 11.11
N LEU A 96 -23.69 -4.40 10.24
CA LEU A 96 -24.23 -5.76 10.37
C LEU A 96 -23.77 -6.43 11.68
N THR A 97 -22.47 -6.36 11.98
CA THR A 97 -21.92 -6.93 13.23
C THR A 97 -22.51 -6.25 14.47
N LYS A 98 -22.75 -4.93 14.44
CA LYS A 98 -23.40 -4.21 15.54
C LYS A 98 -24.83 -4.71 15.77
N ARG A 99 -25.63 -4.81 14.70
CA ARG A 99 -27.01 -5.30 14.76
C ARG A 99 -27.09 -6.73 15.31
N GLN A 100 -26.22 -7.62 14.85
CA GLN A 100 -26.13 -8.99 15.36
C GLN A 100 -25.82 -9.03 16.86
N LYS A 101 -24.88 -8.19 17.33
CA LYS A 101 -24.57 -8.08 18.76
C LYS A 101 -25.76 -7.56 19.58
N GLU A 102 -26.53 -6.61 19.04
CA GLU A 102 -27.74 -6.09 19.70
C GLU A 102 -28.82 -7.16 19.81
N LEU A 103 -29.08 -7.91 18.74
CA LEU A 103 -30.03 -9.03 18.74
C LEU A 103 -29.63 -10.10 19.76
N ALA A 104 -28.36 -10.52 19.76
CA ALA A 104 -27.86 -11.49 20.73
C ALA A 104 -27.98 -10.99 22.19
N ARG A 105 -27.80 -9.68 22.43
CA ARG A 105 -28.02 -9.07 23.75
C ARG A 105 -29.50 -9.10 24.13
N TYR A 106 -30.39 -8.79 23.19
CA TYR A 106 -31.83 -8.83 23.40
C TYR A 106 -32.31 -10.25 23.76
N GLU A 107 -31.91 -11.27 22.99
CA GLU A 107 -32.25 -12.67 23.24
C GLU A 107 -31.79 -13.14 24.62
N ARG A 108 -30.56 -12.80 25.03
CA ARG A 108 -30.03 -13.13 26.35
C ARG A 108 -30.87 -12.51 27.48
N ARG A 109 -31.29 -11.26 27.33
CA ARG A 109 -32.14 -10.57 28.32
C ARG A 109 -33.51 -11.21 28.42
N SER A 110 -34.16 -11.48 27.29
CA SER A 110 -35.46 -12.15 27.22
C SER A 110 -35.41 -13.51 27.93
N ARG A 111 -34.42 -14.35 27.60
CA ARG A 111 -34.26 -15.67 28.24
C ARG A 111 -34.04 -15.58 29.75
N LYS A 112 -33.35 -14.54 30.25
CA LYS A 112 -33.18 -14.33 31.70
C LYS A 112 -34.50 -13.96 32.36
N GLN A 113 -35.30 -13.11 31.73
CA GLN A 113 -36.60 -12.69 32.25
C GLN A 113 -37.60 -13.85 32.28
N SER A 114 -37.65 -14.68 31.24
CA SER A 114 -38.51 -15.87 31.21
C SER A 114 -38.16 -16.90 32.30
N LYS A 115 -36.89 -16.95 32.75
CA LYS A 115 -36.43 -17.84 33.82
C LYS A 115 -36.74 -17.35 35.23
N THR A 116 -36.99 -16.05 35.41
CA THR A 116 -37.32 -15.46 36.72
C THR A 116 -38.83 -15.42 36.99
N THR A 117 -39.65 -15.62 35.95
CA THR A 117 -41.12 -15.59 36.05
C THR A 117 -41.74 -16.98 36.20
N THR A 118 -40.93 -18.04 36.17
CA THR A 118 -41.30 -19.43 36.53
C THR A 118 -40.77 -19.74 37.92
#